data_AF-A0A1Q4A1S6-F1
#
_entry.id   AF-A0A1Q4A1S6-F1
#
_cell.length_a   1.000
_cell.length_b   1.000
_cell.length_c   1.000
_cell.angle_alpha   90.00
_cell.angle_beta   90.00
_cell.angle_gamma   90.00
#
_symmetry.space_group_name_H-M   'P 1'
#
loop_
_entity.id
_entity.type
_entity.pdbx_description
1 polymer ?
#
loop_
_entity_poly.entity_id
_entity_poly.type
_entity_poly.pdbx_seq_one_letter_code
_entity_poly.pdbx_strand_id
1 'polypeptide(L)'
;MPLTRVVILHGYTAHPGKHWFSWLRDELAPSGVVTEVPALPDTEHPEAGAWTDAAVAAIGALDPGTAVVGHSLGTITAVRALGRALAEQPEARLGALALVAPFVDPVPIYPELDPFTAGLPVLPALAAHIDRRLVIRSDADPEVPIELSAPVVAGLSAEELVVPGAGHFCESDGVTTLPALRDWLAVRA
;
A
#
# COMPACT_ATOMS: atom_id res chain seq x y z
N MET A 1 19.57 4.37 0.52
CA MET A 1 19.84 3.57 -0.70
C MET A 1 18.75 3.90 -1.71
N PRO A 2 19.06 4.02 -3.01
CA PRO A 2 18.02 4.26 -4.01
C PRO A 2 17.12 3.02 -4.14
N LEU A 3 15.83 3.26 -4.35
CA LEU A 3 14.89 2.18 -4.68
C LEU A 3 15.23 1.64 -6.07
N THR A 4 15.15 0.32 -6.22
CA THR A 4 15.33 -0.41 -7.49
C THR A 4 14.07 -1.19 -7.86
N ARG A 5 13.17 -1.40 -6.90
CA ARG A 5 11.95 -2.17 -7.10
C ARG A 5 10.75 -1.57 -6.35
N VAL A 6 9.57 -1.66 -6.95
CA VAL A 6 8.29 -1.28 -6.36
C VAL A 6 7.29 -2.41 -6.58
N VAL A 7 6.59 -2.82 -5.52
CA VAL A 7 5.47 -3.77 -5.60
C VAL A 7 4.18 -3.04 -5.22
N ILE A 8 3.24 -2.95 -6.15
CA ILE A 8 1.94 -2.32 -5.93
C ILE A 8 0.88 -3.39 -5.66
N LEU A 9 0.27 -3.37 -4.48
CA LEU A 9 -0.86 -4.19 -4.10
C LEU A 9 -2.15 -3.40 -4.35
N HIS A 10 -2.96 -3.87 -5.30
CA HIS A 10 -4.20 -3.21 -5.69
C HIS A 10 -5.34 -3.45 -4.70
N GLY A 11 -6.40 -2.65 -4.81
CA GLY A 11 -7.59 -2.72 -3.95
C GLY A 11 -8.62 -3.78 -4.35
N TYR A 12 -9.74 -3.78 -3.62
CA TYR A 12 -10.92 -4.62 -3.83
C TYR A 12 -11.50 -4.42 -5.24
N THR A 13 -11.91 -5.50 -5.92
CA THR A 13 -12.41 -5.50 -7.33
C THR A 13 -11.48 -4.84 -8.37
N ALA A 14 -10.23 -4.52 -7.99
CA ALA A 14 -9.23 -3.94 -8.86
C ALA A 14 -8.35 -5.00 -9.53
N HIS A 15 -7.54 -4.60 -10.50
CA HIS A 15 -6.59 -5.49 -11.17
C HIS A 15 -5.34 -4.70 -11.58
N PRO A 16 -4.24 -5.37 -12.00
CA PRO A 16 -2.95 -4.72 -12.30
C PRO A 16 -2.95 -3.56 -13.31
N GLY A 17 -4.02 -3.44 -14.11
CA GLY A 17 -4.16 -2.44 -15.17
C GLY A 17 -5.01 -1.23 -14.81
N LYS A 18 -5.61 -1.18 -13.61
CA LYS A 18 -6.51 -0.10 -13.19
C LYS A 18 -5.76 1.14 -12.68
N HIS A 19 -6.51 2.23 -12.60
CA HIS A 19 -6.17 3.44 -11.86
C HIS A 19 -4.87 4.07 -12.38
N TRP A 20 -3.94 4.33 -11.48
CA TRP A 20 -2.66 4.97 -11.75
C TRP A 20 -1.49 3.98 -11.75
N PHE A 21 -1.74 2.67 -11.60
CA PHE A 21 -0.68 1.68 -11.40
C PHE A 21 0.27 1.57 -12.59
N SER A 22 -0.28 1.49 -13.81
CA SER A 22 0.52 1.45 -15.04
C SER A 22 1.26 2.78 -15.26
N TRP A 23 0.61 3.90 -14.99
CA TRP A 23 1.25 5.21 -15.07
C TRP A 23 2.46 5.30 -14.12
N LEU A 24 2.32 4.85 -12.87
CA LEU A 24 3.43 4.89 -11.91
C LEU A 24 4.60 4.00 -12.34
N ARG A 25 4.31 2.79 -12.86
CA ARG A 25 5.36 1.93 -13.42
C ARG A 25 6.13 2.64 -14.53
N ASP A 26 5.41 3.25 -15.47
CA ASP A 26 6.01 3.86 -16.66
C ASP A 26 6.85 5.10 -16.28
N GLU A 27 6.44 5.86 -15.26
CA GLU A 27 7.19 7.01 -14.74
C GLU A 27 8.45 6.63 -13.95
N LEU A 28 8.46 5.47 -13.29
CA LEU A 28 9.60 5.00 -12.50
C LEU A 28 10.64 4.24 -13.34
N ALA A 29 10.22 3.64 -14.46
CA ALA A 29 11.08 2.85 -15.33
C ALA A 29 12.34 3.60 -15.85
N PRO A 30 12.30 4.88 -16.26
CA PRO A 30 13.49 5.62 -16.69
C PRO A 30 14.57 5.76 -15.62
N SER A 31 14.20 5.63 -14.34
CA SER A 31 15.14 5.64 -13.22
C SER A 31 15.71 4.25 -12.89
N GLY A 32 15.40 3.25 -13.70
CA GLY A 32 15.83 1.86 -13.50
C GLY A 32 15.04 1.12 -12.42
N VAL A 33 13.89 1.65 -11.99
CA VAL A 33 13.05 1.05 -10.96
C VAL A 33 12.06 0.08 -11.61
N VAL A 34 12.16 -1.19 -11.25
CA VAL A 34 11.22 -2.23 -11.72
C VAL A 34 9.95 -2.15 -10.88
N THR A 35 8.81 -1.86 -11.51
CA THR A 35 7.52 -1.78 -10.81
C THR A 35 6.61 -2.93 -11.23
N GLU A 36 6.17 -3.70 -10.25
CA GLU A 36 5.32 -4.88 -10.41
C GLU A 36 3.97 -4.66 -9.73
N VAL A 37 2.91 -5.19 -10.34
CA VAL A 37 1.55 -5.15 -9.80
C VAL A 37 1.01 -6.57 -9.89
N PRO A 38 1.21 -7.42 -8.86
CA PRO A 38 0.68 -8.78 -8.88
C PRO A 38 -0.85 -8.76 -9.00
N ALA A 39 -1.41 -9.73 -9.72
CA ALA A 39 -2.84 -9.99 -9.66
C ALA A 39 -3.15 -10.71 -8.36
N LEU A 40 -3.86 -10.05 -7.45
CA LEU A 40 -4.36 -10.66 -6.21
C LEU A 40 -5.57 -11.56 -6.52
N PRO A 41 -5.74 -12.68 -5.80
CA PRO A 41 -6.72 -13.70 -6.14
C PRO A 41 -8.15 -13.26 -5.80
N ASP A 42 -9.13 -13.72 -6.59
CA ASP A 42 -10.59 -13.54 -6.37
C ASP A 42 -10.97 -12.15 -5.84
N THR A 43 -10.81 -11.15 -6.69
CA THR A 43 -10.98 -9.75 -6.29
C THR A 43 -12.41 -9.36 -5.97
N GLU A 44 -13.38 -10.20 -6.36
CA GLU A 44 -14.80 -10.04 -6.05
C GLU A 44 -15.17 -10.66 -4.69
N HIS A 45 -14.42 -11.67 -4.23
CA HIS A 45 -14.59 -12.30 -2.90
C HIS A 45 -13.22 -12.51 -2.24
N PRO A 46 -12.55 -11.42 -1.84
CA PRO A 46 -11.16 -11.50 -1.38
C PRO A 46 -11.06 -12.17 -0.01
N GLU A 47 -10.17 -13.16 0.09
CA GLU A 47 -9.87 -13.84 1.34
C GLU A 47 -8.56 -13.32 1.94
N ALA A 48 -8.60 -12.85 3.18
CA ALA A 48 -7.46 -12.19 3.84
C ALA A 48 -6.19 -13.05 3.86
N GLY A 49 -6.34 -14.37 4.07
CA GLY A 49 -5.23 -15.32 4.02
C GLY A 49 -4.60 -15.42 2.63
N ALA A 50 -5.42 -15.65 1.61
CA ALA A 50 -4.97 -15.82 0.23
C ALA A 50 -4.32 -14.54 -0.33
N TRP A 51 -4.86 -13.37 0.00
CA TRP A 51 -4.27 -12.08 -0.35
C TRP A 51 -2.94 -11.85 0.35
N THR A 52 -2.85 -12.20 1.64
CA THR A 52 -1.59 -12.11 2.39
C THR A 52 -0.54 -13.04 1.79
N ASP A 53 -0.90 -14.28 1.42
CA ASP A 53 -0.01 -15.23 0.76
C ASP A 53 0.52 -14.72 -0.58
N ALA A 54 -0.39 -14.23 -1.44
CA ALA A 54 -0.03 -13.66 -2.73
C ALA A 54 0.88 -12.43 -2.59
N ALA A 55 0.59 -11.56 -1.61
CA ALA A 55 1.40 -10.39 -1.31
C ALA A 55 2.78 -10.76 -0.78
N VAL A 56 2.91 -11.73 0.14
CA VAL A 56 4.21 -12.21 0.62
C VAL A 56 5.04 -12.80 -0.53
N ALA A 57 4.41 -13.62 -1.38
CA ALA A 57 5.08 -14.20 -2.54
C ALA A 57 5.55 -13.13 -3.53
N ALA A 58 4.72 -12.10 -3.77
CA ALA A 58 5.07 -10.99 -4.65
C ALA A 58 6.14 -10.07 -4.04
N ILE A 59 6.08 -9.77 -2.74
CA ILE A 59 7.08 -8.93 -2.06
C ILE A 59 8.44 -9.64 -2.07
N GLY A 60 8.47 -10.94 -1.73
CA GLY A 60 9.70 -11.71 -1.65
C GLY A 60 10.53 -11.38 -0.42
N ALA A 61 11.86 -11.45 -0.55
CA ALA A 61 12.78 -11.05 0.52
C ALA A 61 12.71 -9.53 0.73
N LEU A 62 12.67 -9.10 1.99
CA LEU A 62 12.66 -7.67 2.30
C LEU A 62 14.06 -7.11 2.10
N ASP A 63 14.17 -6.05 1.29
CA ASP A 63 15.42 -5.37 1.03
C ASP A 63 15.27 -3.84 1.07
N PRO A 64 16.34 -3.09 1.46
CA PRO A 64 16.32 -1.63 1.50
C PRO A 64 16.13 -0.92 0.14
N GLY A 65 16.23 -1.64 -0.98
CA GLY A 65 15.96 -1.15 -2.34
C GLY A 65 14.52 -1.40 -2.82
N THR A 66 13.69 -2.10 -2.05
CA THR A 66 12.29 -2.35 -2.39
C THR A 66 11.36 -1.37 -1.68
N ALA A 67 10.37 -0.88 -2.44
CA ALA A 67 9.18 -0.24 -1.89
C ALA A 67 7.95 -1.13 -2.06
N VAL A 68 7.07 -1.12 -1.07
CA VAL A 68 5.72 -1.66 -1.18
C VAL A 68 4.73 -0.50 -1.20
N VAL A 69 3.82 -0.55 -2.16
CA VAL A 69 2.73 0.42 -2.32
C VAL A 69 1.41 -0.31 -2.19
N GLY A 70 0.54 0.13 -1.29
CA GLY A 70 -0.83 -0.41 -1.19
C GLY A 70 -1.85 0.64 -1.61
N HIS A 71 -2.93 0.21 -2.25
CA HIS A 71 -4.12 1.04 -2.50
C HIS A 71 -5.36 0.38 -1.90
N SER A 72 -6.14 1.12 -1.11
CA SER A 72 -7.37 0.64 -0.45
C SER A 72 -7.14 -0.70 0.27
N LEU A 73 -7.86 -1.77 -0.06
CA LEU A 73 -7.64 -3.11 0.51
C LEU A 73 -6.19 -3.63 0.36
N GLY A 74 -5.46 -3.15 -0.64
CA GLY A 74 -4.03 -3.41 -0.81
C GLY A 74 -3.16 -2.84 0.32
N THR A 75 -3.60 -1.79 1.02
CA THR A 75 -2.83 -1.20 2.15
C THR A 75 -2.79 -2.13 3.34
N ILE A 76 -3.94 -2.64 3.76
CA ILE A 76 -4.03 -3.55 4.89
C ILE A 76 -3.41 -4.91 4.53
N THR A 77 -3.50 -5.32 3.26
CA THR A 77 -2.79 -6.49 2.74
C THR A 77 -1.27 -6.32 2.81
N ALA A 78 -0.73 -5.14 2.46
CA ALA A 78 0.69 -4.84 2.62
C ALA A 78 1.13 -4.96 4.09
N VAL A 79 0.36 -4.38 5.02
CA VAL A 79 0.63 -4.44 6.46
C VAL A 79 0.67 -5.89 6.97
N ARG A 80 -0.31 -6.72 6.56
CA ARG A 80 -0.34 -8.16 6.90
C ARG A 80 0.86 -8.91 6.35
N ALA A 81 1.18 -8.70 5.07
CA ALA A 81 2.28 -9.39 4.39
C ALA A 81 3.64 -9.04 5.00
N LEU A 82 3.89 -7.76 5.26
CA LEU A 82 5.12 -7.31 5.90
C LEU A 82 5.23 -7.80 7.35
N GLY A 83 4.12 -7.82 8.10
CA GLY A 83 4.08 -8.42 9.43
C GLY A 83 4.51 -9.88 9.43
N ARG A 84 4.04 -10.68 8.46
CA ARG A 84 4.45 -12.08 8.31
C ARG A 84 5.91 -12.20 7.88
N ALA A 85 6.33 -11.45 6.88
CA ALA A 85 7.71 -11.49 6.38
C ALA A 85 8.73 -11.14 7.47
N LEU A 86 8.45 -10.14 8.31
CA LEU A 86 9.33 -9.74 9.41
C LEU A 86 9.33 -10.74 10.58
N ALA A 87 8.23 -11.46 10.81
CA ALA A 87 8.22 -12.55 11.79
C ALA A 87 9.18 -13.69 11.38
N GLU A 88 9.35 -13.93 10.08
CA GLU A 88 10.28 -14.91 9.52
C GLU A 88 11.71 -14.35 9.36
N GLN A 89 11.83 -13.04 9.15
CA GLN A 89 13.09 -12.34 8.86
C GLN A 89 13.26 -11.09 9.75
N PRO A 90 13.51 -11.25 11.06
CA PRO A 90 13.47 -10.14 12.02
C PRO A 90 14.53 -9.07 11.79
N GLU A 91 15.65 -9.40 11.16
CA GLU A 91 16.71 -8.41 10.85
C GLU A 91 16.51 -7.71 9.51
N ALA A 92 15.52 -8.12 8.72
CA ALA A 92 15.30 -7.56 7.40
C ALA A 92 14.69 -6.16 7.49
N ARG A 93 14.94 -5.37 6.43
CA ARG A 93 14.47 -3.98 6.32
C ARG A 93 13.86 -3.75 4.96
N LEU A 94 12.85 -2.89 4.94
CA LEU A 94 12.19 -2.42 3.72
C LEU A 94 12.58 -0.96 3.46
N GLY A 95 12.91 -0.63 2.22
CA GLY A 95 13.27 0.75 1.85
C GLY A 95 12.10 1.73 2.01
N ALA A 96 10.91 1.36 1.56
CA ALA A 96 9.75 2.24 1.66
C ALA A 96 8.40 1.49 1.74
N LEU A 97 7.45 2.08 2.47
CA LEU A 97 6.03 1.71 2.46
C LEU A 97 5.19 2.94 2.14
N ALA A 98 4.38 2.89 1.09
CA ALA A 98 3.41 3.94 0.79
C ALA A 98 1.99 3.37 0.74
N LEU A 99 1.07 3.96 1.50
CA LEU A 99 -0.30 3.48 1.61
C LEU A 99 -1.27 4.56 1.11
N VAL A 100 -2.04 4.26 0.06
CA VAL A 100 -3.01 5.17 -0.56
C VAL A 100 -4.43 4.75 -0.16
N ALA A 101 -5.18 5.68 0.41
CA ALA A 101 -6.49 5.45 1.04
C ALA A 101 -6.46 4.29 2.08
N PRO A 102 -5.61 4.37 3.11
CA PRO A 102 -5.45 3.25 4.04
C PRO A 102 -6.52 3.21 5.13
N PHE A 103 -6.70 2.00 5.64
CA PHE A 103 -7.42 1.71 6.87
C PHE A 103 -6.76 0.52 7.58
N VAL A 104 -6.96 0.44 8.90
CA VAL A 104 -6.60 -0.72 9.75
C VAL A 104 -7.75 -1.17 10.64
N ASP A 105 -8.83 -0.40 10.66
CA ASP A 105 -10.08 -0.70 11.34
C ASP A 105 -11.18 -1.02 10.29
N PRO A 106 -12.27 -1.69 10.69
CA PRO A 106 -13.42 -1.97 9.83
C PRO A 106 -13.93 -0.74 9.06
N VAL A 107 -14.23 -0.93 7.77
CA VAL A 107 -14.85 0.09 6.91
C VAL A 107 -16.36 -0.19 6.86
N PRO A 108 -17.23 0.69 7.38
CA PRO A 108 -18.64 0.36 7.59
C PRO A 108 -19.43 -0.07 6.35
N ILE A 109 -19.04 0.40 5.17
CA ILE A 109 -19.71 0.07 3.90
C ILE A 109 -19.24 -1.27 3.30
N TYR A 110 -18.17 -1.87 3.85
CA TYR A 110 -17.57 -3.12 3.40
C TYR A 110 -17.37 -4.12 4.56
N PRO A 111 -18.43 -4.53 5.27
CA PRO A 111 -18.31 -5.49 6.37
C PRO A 111 -17.72 -6.84 5.94
N GLU A 112 -17.82 -7.21 4.66
CA GLU A 112 -17.19 -8.40 4.11
C GLU A 112 -15.64 -8.35 4.17
N LEU A 113 -15.04 -7.16 4.31
CA LEU A 113 -13.60 -6.97 4.39
C LEU A 113 -13.06 -6.96 5.83
N ASP A 114 -13.93 -7.02 6.84
CA ASP A 114 -13.55 -7.08 8.26
C ASP A 114 -12.48 -8.14 8.57
N PRO A 115 -12.47 -9.34 7.97
CA PRO A 115 -11.42 -10.34 8.21
C PRO A 115 -9.98 -9.84 7.95
N PHE A 116 -9.79 -8.82 7.09
CA PHE A 116 -8.47 -8.22 6.85
C PHE A 116 -7.95 -7.41 8.04
N THR A 117 -8.82 -6.95 8.93
CA THR A 117 -8.48 -6.16 10.13
C THR A 117 -8.07 -7.04 11.32
N ALA A 118 -8.35 -8.35 11.25
CA ALA A 118 -8.05 -9.27 12.33
C ALA A 118 -6.56 -9.69 12.35
N GLY A 119 -5.90 -9.58 13.49
CA GLY A 119 -4.53 -10.09 13.68
C GLY A 119 -3.45 -9.27 12.98
N LEU A 120 -3.68 -7.97 12.79
CA LEU A 120 -2.66 -7.06 12.26
C LEU A 120 -1.42 -7.01 13.18
N PRO A 121 -0.22 -6.86 12.62
CA PRO A 121 0.96 -6.57 13.43
C PRO A 121 0.80 -5.22 14.15
N VAL A 122 1.54 -5.07 15.25
CA VAL A 122 1.65 -3.79 15.96
C VAL A 122 2.36 -2.79 15.04
N LEU A 123 1.65 -1.77 14.54
CA LEU A 123 2.18 -0.86 13.53
C LEU A 123 3.49 -0.16 13.94
N PRO A 124 3.69 0.30 15.19
CA PRO A 124 4.97 0.85 15.60
C PRO A 124 6.14 -0.14 15.52
N ALA A 125 5.88 -1.42 15.78
CA ALA A 125 6.90 -2.47 15.64
C ALA A 125 7.23 -2.70 14.16
N LEU A 126 6.20 -2.76 13.30
CA LEU A 126 6.37 -2.84 11.84
C LEU A 126 7.18 -1.64 11.31
N ALA A 127 6.88 -0.43 11.77
CA ALA A 127 7.52 0.81 11.34
C ALA A 127 9.03 0.85 11.60
N ALA A 128 9.52 0.16 12.65
CA ALA A 128 10.94 0.11 12.99
C ALA A 128 11.81 -0.57 11.91
N HIS A 129 11.20 -1.39 11.05
CA HIS A 129 11.86 -2.12 9.97
C HIS A 129 11.74 -1.44 8.60
N ILE A 130 11.02 -0.32 8.51
CA ILE A 130 10.77 0.37 7.24
C ILE A 130 11.48 1.71 7.29
N ASP A 131 12.34 2.03 6.33
CA ASP A 131 13.13 3.27 6.36
C ASP A 131 12.24 4.50 6.12
N ARG A 132 11.37 4.43 5.09
CA ARG A 132 10.49 5.55 4.70
C ARG A 132 9.02 5.10 4.66
N ARG A 133 8.12 5.91 5.20
CA ARG A 133 6.68 5.56 5.33
C ARG A 133 5.82 6.75 4.93
N LEU A 134 4.88 6.53 4.01
CA LEU A 134 3.95 7.53 3.51
C LEU A 134 2.52 7.03 3.61
N VAL A 135 1.63 7.90 4.06
CA VAL A 135 0.18 7.74 3.92
C VAL A 135 -0.33 8.85 3.02
N ILE A 136 -1.02 8.46 1.94
CA ILE A 136 -1.73 9.38 1.05
C ILE A 136 -3.23 9.17 1.27
N ARG A 137 -3.96 10.25 1.58
CA ARG A 137 -5.43 10.21 1.68
C ARG A 137 -6.08 11.35 0.92
N SER A 138 -7.36 11.19 0.61
CA SER A 138 -8.20 12.30 0.15
C SER A 138 -8.96 12.90 1.34
N ASP A 139 -9.35 14.17 1.21
CA ASP A 139 -10.31 14.82 2.12
C ASP A 139 -11.77 14.62 1.69
N ALA A 140 -11.99 13.95 0.55
CA ALA A 140 -13.29 13.68 -0.04
C ALA A 140 -13.44 12.21 -0.48
N ASP A 141 -12.80 11.27 0.24
CA ASP A 141 -12.93 9.83 0.01
C ASP A 141 -14.34 9.36 0.42
N PRO A 142 -15.17 8.88 -0.53
CA PRO A 142 -16.53 8.43 -0.22
C PRO A 142 -16.58 7.00 0.33
N GLU A 143 -15.49 6.24 0.22
CA GLU A 143 -15.44 4.82 0.56
C GLU A 143 -14.81 4.59 1.93
N VAL A 144 -13.64 5.20 2.18
CA VAL A 144 -12.91 5.07 3.45
C VAL A 144 -13.05 6.38 4.23
N PRO A 145 -13.76 6.38 5.38
CA PRO A 145 -13.85 7.55 6.24
C PRO A 145 -12.47 8.12 6.58
N ILE A 146 -12.32 9.43 6.49
CA ILE A 146 -11.02 10.12 6.63
C ILE A 146 -10.36 9.85 7.99
N GLU A 147 -11.16 9.56 9.01
CA GLU A 147 -10.72 9.25 10.36
C GLU A 147 -9.93 7.93 10.42
N LEU A 148 -10.16 7.00 9.49
CA LEU A 148 -9.49 5.69 9.47
C LEU A 148 -8.03 5.78 9.02
N SER A 149 -7.63 6.87 8.37
CA SER A 149 -6.23 7.11 8.01
C SER A 149 -5.39 7.57 9.21
N ALA A 150 -5.97 8.27 10.19
CA ALA A 150 -5.23 8.86 11.30
C ALA A 150 -4.52 7.82 12.21
N PRO A 151 -5.16 6.68 12.59
CA PRO A 151 -4.47 5.60 13.30
C PRO A 151 -3.31 5.00 12.51
N VAL A 152 -3.42 4.94 11.18
CA VAL A 152 -2.36 4.41 10.30
C VAL A 152 -1.15 5.33 10.28
N VAL A 153 -1.38 6.64 10.10
CA VAL A 153 -0.32 7.67 10.14
C VAL A 153 0.42 7.61 11.47
N ALA A 154 -0.32 7.62 12.59
CA ALA A 154 0.24 7.60 13.93
C ALA A 154 0.99 6.29 14.21
N GLY A 155 0.36 5.14 13.91
CA GLY A 155 0.93 3.82 14.14
C GLY A 155 2.21 3.55 13.35
N LEU A 156 2.29 4.06 12.11
CA LEU A 156 3.48 3.92 11.28
C LEU A 156 4.49 5.06 11.48
N SER A 157 4.17 6.12 12.22
CA SER A 157 4.99 7.35 12.22
C SER A 157 5.34 7.77 10.78
N ALA A 158 4.30 7.81 9.95
CA ALA A 158 4.41 8.05 8.51
C ALA A 158 4.31 9.55 8.20
N GLU A 159 4.93 9.96 7.09
CA GLU A 159 4.60 11.21 6.44
C GLU A 159 3.14 11.14 5.96
N GLU A 160 2.38 12.23 6.14
CA GLU A 160 1.00 12.33 5.67
C GLU A 160 0.93 13.29 4.49
N LEU A 161 0.26 12.87 3.42
CA LEU A 161 -0.05 13.71 2.26
C LEU A 161 -1.54 13.66 1.97
N VAL A 162 -2.17 14.83 1.96
CA VAL A 162 -3.58 14.98 1.58
C VAL A 162 -3.67 15.44 0.13
N VAL A 163 -4.40 14.70 -0.71
CA VAL A 163 -4.73 15.12 -2.08
C VAL A 163 -6.20 15.57 -2.11
N PRO A 164 -6.45 16.89 -2.18
CA PRO A 164 -7.81 17.41 -2.10
C PRO A 164 -8.69 16.89 -3.23
N GLY A 165 -9.89 16.41 -2.91
CA GLY A 165 -10.90 16.02 -3.90
C GLY A 165 -10.55 14.82 -4.78
N ALA A 166 -9.56 14.01 -4.42
CA ALA A 166 -9.11 12.84 -5.19
C ALA A 166 -10.05 11.61 -5.09
N GLY A 167 -11.18 11.72 -4.38
CA GLY A 167 -12.09 10.59 -4.17
C GLY A 167 -11.38 9.43 -3.48
N HIS A 168 -11.60 8.21 -3.96
CA HIS A 168 -10.93 7.00 -3.47
C HIS A 168 -9.65 6.66 -4.26
N PHE A 169 -9.11 7.63 -5.03
CA PHE A 169 -7.98 7.45 -5.95
C PHE A 169 -8.25 6.42 -7.05
N CYS A 170 -9.52 6.27 -7.43
CA CYS A 170 -9.94 5.38 -8.50
C CYS A 170 -9.93 6.12 -9.85
N GLU A 171 -9.79 5.37 -10.95
CA GLU A 171 -9.95 5.91 -12.30
C GLU A 171 -11.36 6.50 -12.53
N SER A 172 -12.38 5.97 -11.84
CA SER A 172 -13.75 6.50 -11.81
C SER A 172 -13.84 7.89 -11.19
N ASP A 173 -12.91 8.24 -10.29
CA ASP A 173 -12.75 9.57 -9.71
C ASP A 173 -11.89 10.48 -10.62
N GLY A 174 -11.51 10.00 -11.81
CA GLY A 174 -10.58 10.68 -12.72
C GLY A 174 -9.10 10.49 -12.37
N VAL A 175 -8.78 9.67 -11.35
CA VAL A 175 -7.41 9.46 -10.88
C VAL A 175 -6.73 8.34 -11.67
N THR A 176 -6.13 8.73 -12.80
CA THR A 176 -5.30 7.86 -13.66
C THR A 176 -3.80 8.12 -13.50
N THR A 177 -3.42 9.11 -12.69
CA THR A 177 -2.04 9.46 -12.36
C THR A 177 -1.94 9.82 -10.88
N LEU A 178 -0.77 9.64 -10.26
CA LEU A 178 -0.53 10.05 -8.87
C LEU A 178 0.87 10.68 -8.70
N PRO A 179 1.08 11.92 -9.21
CA PRO A 179 2.38 12.61 -9.18
C PRO A 179 3.03 12.68 -7.79
N ALA A 180 2.23 12.95 -6.76
CA ALA A 180 2.71 13.04 -5.38
C ALA A 180 3.41 11.75 -4.90
N LEU A 181 2.86 10.57 -5.23
CA LEU A 181 3.47 9.30 -4.89
C LEU A 181 4.76 9.06 -5.69
N ARG A 182 4.73 9.35 -7.00
CA ARG A 182 5.90 9.23 -7.87
C ARG A 182 7.07 10.10 -7.40
N ASP A 183 6.79 11.37 -7.08
CA ASP A 183 7.78 12.32 -6.59
C ASP A 183 8.38 11.85 -5.26
N TRP A 184 7.54 11.37 -4.33
CA TRP A 184 8.01 10.84 -3.05
C TRP A 184 8.90 9.60 -3.24
N LEU A 185 8.52 8.66 -4.11
CA LEU A 185 9.33 7.47 -4.42
C LEU A 185 10.67 7.83 -5.11
N ALA A 186 10.70 8.90 -5.90
CA ALA A 186 11.90 9.35 -6.61
C ALA A 186 12.93 10.06 -5.71
N VAL A 187 12.55 10.50 -4.50
CA VAL A 187 13.49 11.09 -3.54
C VAL A 187 14.57 10.07 -3.16
N ARG A 188 15.83 10.41 -3.45
CA ARG A 188 16.99 9.61 -3.03
C ARG A 188 17.34 9.95 -1.59
N ALA A 189 17.28 8.95 -0.71
CA ALA A 189 17.81 9.01 0.66
C ALA A 189 19.28 8.61 0.69
#